data_AF-A0A2E0BJB2-F1
#
_entry.id   AF-A0A2E0BJB2-F1
#
_cell.length_a   1.000
_cell.length_b   1.000
_cell.length_c   1.000
_cell.angle_alpha   90.00
_cell.angle_beta   90.00
_cell.angle_gamma   90.00
#
_symmetry.space_group_name_H-M   'P 1'
#
loop_
_entity.id
_entity.type
_entity.pdbx_description
1 polymer ?
#
loop_
_entity_poly.entity_id
_entity_poly.type
_entity_poly.pdbx_seq_one_letter_code
_entity_poly.pdbx_strand_id
1 'polypeptide(L)' 'MIVKMYFMNYIPFTFDEIPSVAREDPEVIMEANKNKVITDEQLYKSSSYLTEELAMPLIYEMDLENPQDLPDSNAY' A
#
# COMPACT_ATOMS: atom_id res chain seq x y z
N MET A 1 -3.75 -3.17 12.44
CA MET A 1 -3.52 -1.71 12.41
C MET A 1 -4.16 -1.16 11.14
N ILE A 2 -4.76 0.04 11.18
CA ILE A 2 -5.26 0.70 9.96
C ILE A 2 -4.10 1.51 9.35
N VAL A 3 -3.93 1.36 8.04
CA VAL A 3 -2.86 1.97 7.22
C VAL A 3 -3.44 2.39 5.87
N LYS A 4 -2.73 3.27 5.16
CA LYS A 4 -3.01 3.55 3.75
C LYS A 4 -2.23 2.55 2.91
N MET A 5 -2.92 1.57 2.33
CA MET A 5 -2.29 0.49 1.54
C MET A 5 -2.26 0.85 0.05
N TYR A 6 -1.16 0.54 -0.63
CA TYR A 6 -0.99 0.77 -2.06
C TYR A 6 -0.94 -0.54 -2.83
N PHE A 7 -1.49 -0.53 -4.04
CA PHE A 7 -1.66 -1.71 -4.87
C PHE A 7 -1.16 -1.47 -6.29
N MET A 8 -0.53 -2.49 -6.86
CA MET A 8 -0.23 -2.57 -8.28
C MET A 8 -1.09 -3.68 -8.88
N ASN A 9 -2.03 -3.33 -9.76
CA ASN A 9 -2.98 -4.29 -10.35
C ASN A 9 -3.60 -5.24 -9.31
N TYR A 10 -4.14 -4.67 -8.22
CA TYR A 10 -4.73 -5.40 -7.09
C TYR A 10 -3.76 -6.18 -6.19
N ILE A 11 -2.45 -6.12 -6.44
CA ILE A 11 -1.41 -6.73 -5.61
C ILE A 11 -0.86 -5.69 -4.61
N PRO A 12 -0.98 -5.90 -3.28
CA PRO A 12 -0.45 -4.97 -2.31
C PRO A 12 1.08 -4.98 -2.34
N PHE A 13 1.70 -3.81 -2.34
CA PHE A 13 3.17 -3.71 -2.44
C PHE A 13 3.84 -2.87 -1.34
N THR A 14 3.12 -1.89 -0.77
CA THR A 14 3.59 -1.08 0.35
C THR A 14 2.42 -0.42 1.09
N PHE A 15 2.69 0.23 2.22
CA PHE A 15 1.72 1.03 2.96
C PHE A 15 2.38 2.25 3.61
N ASP A 16 1.57 3.27 3.88
CA ASP A 16 1.93 4.36 4.78
C ASP A 16 1.17 4.25 6.09
N GLU A 17 1.84 4.66 7.17
CA GLU A 17 1.16 4.93 8.42
C GLU A 17 0.24 6.15 8.28
N ILE A 18 -0.95 6.06 8.88
CA ILE A 18 -1.85 7.20 9.01
C ILE A 18 -1.75 7.78 10.43
N PRO A 19 -1.99 9.09 10.64
CA PRO A 19 -1.96 9.69 11.98
C PRO A 19 -2.86 8.95 12.97
N SER A 20 -2.45 8.86 14.24
CA SER A 20 -3.25 8.18 15.29
C SER A 20 -4.67 8.74 15.39
N VAL A 21 -4.82 10.06 15.29
CA VAL A 21 -6.13 10.74 15.27
C VAL A 21 -7.01 10.22 14.14
N ALA A 22 -6.45 9.98 12.95
CA ALA A 22 -7.20 9.43 11.82
C ALA A 22 -7.54 7.95 12.01
N ARG A 23 -6.74 7.18 12.76
CA ARG A 23 -7.06 5.77 13.08
C ARG A 23 -8.26 5.63 14.01
N GLU A 24 -8.56 6.67 14.79
CA GLU A 24 -9.69 6.71 15.72
C GLU A 24 -10.96 7.30 15.08
N ASP A 25 -10.84 7.86 13.86
CA ASP A 25 -11.98 8.41 13.12
C ASP A 25 -12.97 7.28 12.73
N PRO A 26 -14.24 7.36 13.16
CA PRO A 26 -15.26 6.36 12.83
C PRO A 26 -15.44 6.13 11.32
N GLU A 27 -15.28 7.16 10.49
CA GLU A 27 -15.40 7.02 9.03
C GLU A 27 -14.24 6.19 8.47
N VAL A 28 -13.02 6.43 8.95
CA VAL A 28 -11.82 5.67 8.58
C VAL A 28 -11.93 4.22 9.03
N ILE A 29 -12.38 3.98 10.27
CA ILE A 29 -12.59 2.63 10.80
C ILE A 29 -13.66 1.89 9.98
N MET A 30 -14.78 2.54 9.68
CA MET A 30 -15.86 1.96 8.90
C MET A 30 -15.38 1.59 7.49
N GLU A 31 -14.60 2.45 6.84
CA GLU A 31 -14.06 2.17 5.51
C GLU A 31 -13.02 1.05 5.54
N ALA A 32 -12.10 1.06 6.51
CA ALA A 32 -11.12 -0.02 6.69
C ALA A 32 -11.79 -1.38 6.89
N ASN A 33 -12.91 -1.44 7.64
CA ASN A 33 -13.66 -2.68 7.88
C ASN A 33 -14.36 -3.23 6.62
N LYS A 34 -14.57 -2.43 5.57
CA LYS A 34 -15.08 -2.92 4.27
C LYS A 34 -14.00 -3.59 3.43
N ASN A 35 -12.74 -3.36 3.77
CA ASN A 35 -11.59 -3.85 3.03
C ASN A 35 -11.05 -5.15 3.64
N LYS A 36 -10.27 -5.89 2.85
CA LYS A 36 -9.64 -7.14 3.32
C LYS A 36 -8.52 -6.83 4.31
N VAL A 37 -8.48 -7.57 5.40
CA VAL A 37 -7.31 -7.60 6.29
C VAL A 37 -6.14 -8.27 5.58
N ILE A 38 -5.04 -7.55 5.46
CA ILE A 38 -3.77 -8.04 4.89
C ILE A 38 -2.81 -8.29 6.05
N THR A 39 -2.23 -9.48 6.08
CA THR A 39 -1.18 -9.81 7.05
C THR A 39 0.19 -9.35 6.55
N ASP A 40 1.12 -9.12 7.47
CA ASP A 40 2.49 -8.73 7.12
C ASP A 40 3.16 -9.77 6.19
N GLU A 41 2.91 -11.06 6.42
CA GLU A 41 3.39 -12.14 5.56
C GLU A 41 2.82 -12.05 4.13
N GLN A 42 1.53 -11.73 3.98
CA GLN A 42 0.90 -11.56 2.66
C GLN A 42 1.48 -10.36 1.92
N LEU A 43 1.69 -9.24 2.62
CA LEU A 43 2.32 -8.06 2.05
C LEU A 43 3.77 -8.37 1.65
N TYR A 44 4.56 -8.97 2.54
CA TYR A 44 5.94 -9.35 2.26
C TYR A 44 6.04 -10.25 1.03
N LYS A 45 5.22 -11.30 0.96
CA LYS A 45 5.22 -12.23 -0.18
C LYS A 45 4.85 -11.52 -1.49
N SER A 46 3.84 -10.64 -1.46
CA SER A 46 3.38 -9.90 -2.64
C SER A 46 4.43 -8.89 -3.12
N SER A 47 5.07 -8.20 -2.18
CA SER A 47 6.16 -7.26 -2.43
C SER A 47 7.39 -7.96 -3.00
N SER A 48 7.78 -9.11 -2.46
CA SER A 48 8.86 -9.95 -3.02
C SER A 48 8.53 -10.42 -4.42
N TYR A 49 7.30 -10.90 -4.67
CA TYR A 49 6.86 -11.32 -6.00
C TYR A 49 6.99 -10.19 -7.04
N LEU A 50 6.49 -8.98 -6.73
CA LEU A 50 6.63 -7.83 -7.62
C LEU A 50 8.09 -7.42 -7.85
N THR A 51 8.94 -7.58 -6.83
CA THR A 51 10.37 -7.29 -6.96
C THR A 51 11.06 -8.30 -7.88
N GLU A 52 10.79 -9.58 -7.71
CA GLU A 52 11.34 -10.67 -8.54
C GLU A 52 10.93 -10.53 -10.02
N GLU A 53 9.71 -10.07 -10.29
CA GLU A 53 9.19 -9.82 -11.63
C GLU A 53 9.59 -8.45 -12.22
N LEU A 54 10.44 -7.67 -11.53
CA LEU A 54 10.83 -6.31 -11.92
C LEU A 54 9.63 -5.35 -12.09
N ALA A 55 8.56 -5.58 -11.32
CA ALA A 55 7.29 -4.86 -11.36
C ALA A 55 7.00 -4.09 -10.06
N MET A 56 8.01 -3.88 -9.22
CA MET A 56 7.91 -3.07 -7.99
C MET A 56 8.08 -1.57 -8.32
N PRO A 57 7.02 -0.75 -8.26
CA PRO A 57 7.04 0.63 -8.76
C PRO A 57 7.90 1.60 -7.94
N LEU A 58 8.33 1.21 -6.73
CA LEU A 58 9.23 2.00 -5.90
C LEU A 58 10.72 1.69 -6.12
N ILE A 59 11.03 0.62 -6.84
CA ILE A 59 12.42 0.18 -7.07
C ILE A 59 12.78 0.35 -8.54
N TYR A 60 11.82 0.13 -9.44
CA TYR A 60 12.05 0.12 -10.88
C TYR A 60 11.36 1.29 -11.56
N GLU A 61 12.02 1.84 -12.57
CA GLU A 61 11.42 2.84 -13.46
C GLU A 61 10.40 2.12 -14.36
N MET A 62 9.13 2.53 -14.25
CA MET A 62 8.01 1.93 -14.94
C MET A 62 7.16 3.01 -15.60
N ASP A 63 6.64 2.74 -16.79
CA ASP A 63 5.64 3.59 -17.43
C ASP A 63 4.27 3.27 -16.83
N LEU A 64 3.84 4.07 -15.86
CA LEU A 64 2.60 3.86 -15.11
C LEU A 64 1.48 4.73 -15.69
N GLU A 65 0.26 4.18 -15.73
CA GLU A 65 -0.92 4.95 -16.16
C GLU A 65 -1.32 6.02 -15.15
N ASN A 66 -1.02 5.80 -13.87
CA ASN A 66 -1.45 6.61 -12.72
C ASN A 66 -0.29 6.86 -11.73
N PRO A 67 0.83 7.48 -12.15
CA PRO A 67 2.00 7.69 -11.30
C PRO A 67 1.73 8.58 -10.09
N GLN A 68 0.71 9.44 -10.13
CA GLN A 68 0.29 10.29 -9.00
C GLN A 68 -0.31 9.51 -7.83
N ASP A 69 -0.68 8.23 -8.04
CA ASP A 69 -1.25 7.39 -6.99
C ASP A 69 -0.15 6.66 -6.19
N LEU A 70 1.12 6.80 -6.59
CA LEU A 70 2.25 6.27 -5.83
C LEU A 70 2.36 6.96 -4.46
N PRO A 71 2.95 6.28 -3.46
CA PRO A 71 3.33 6.92 -2.21
C PRO A 71 4.21 8.13 -2.44
N ASP A 72 4.04 9.15 -1.60
CA ASP A 72 4.90 10.34 -1.64
C ASP A 72 6.34 9.94 -1.28
N SER A 73 7.31 10.38 -2.10
CA SER A 73 8.74 10.06 -1.92
C SER A 73 9.37 10.62 -0.63
N ASN A 74 8.63 11.39 0.16
CA ASN A 74 9.09 12.00 1.42
C ASN A 74 8.96 11.05 2.63
N ALA A 75 8.68 9.77 2.42
CA ALA A 75 8.51 8.77 3.47
C ALA A 75 9.83 8.19 4.06
N TYR A 76 11.00 8.78 3.75
CA TYR A 76 12.30 8.38 4.31
C TYR A 76 13.12 9.58 4.79
#